data_AF-A0A351MP17-F1
#
_entry.id   AF-A0A351MP17-F1
#
_cell.length_a   1.000
_cell.length_b   1.000
_cell.length_c   1.000
_cell.angle_alpha   90.00
_cell.angle_beta   90.00
_cell.angle_gamma   90.00
#
_symmetry.space_group_name_H-M   'P 1'
#
loop_
_entity.id
_entity.type
_entity.pdbx_description
1 polymer ?
#
loop_
_entity_poly.entity_id
_entity_poly.type
_entity_poly.pdbx_seq_one_letter_code
_entity_poly.pdbx_strand_id
1 'polypeptide(L)'
;MRYTVRVIAAQGSRELEAVAKLTGEPAAGVQVAAVSTQPTTIRLTGPQPALLALEDRVPTEPLDVTGWKESSAKVVPLALPEGVRAEPDEVTVTVTLTDRDPAR
;
A
#
# COMPACT_ATOMS: atom_id res chain seq x y z
N MET A 1 -28.09 10.51 27.38
CA MET A 1 -27.21 11.65 27.01
C MET A 1 -26.46 11.25 25.74
N ARG A 2 -26.63 11.98 24.64
CA ARG A 2 -25.87 11.73 23.39
C ARG A 2 -24.60 12.57 23.49
N TYR A 3 -23.44 11.93 23.64
CA TYR A 3 -22.16 12.63 23.66
C TYR A 3 -21.84 13.09 22.24
N THR A 4 -22.15 14.34 21.94
CA THR A 4 -21.71 14.97 20.70
C THR A 4 -20.24 15.29 20.86
N VAL A 5 -19.36 14.39 20.43
CA VAL A 5 -17.93 14.68 20.37
C VAL A 5 -17.75 15.81 19.35
N ARG A 6 -17.46 17.02 19.84
CA ARG A 6 -16.92 18.08 18.98
C ARG A 6 -15.52 17.64 18.59
N VAL A 7 -15.41 16.95 17.46
CA VAL A 7 -14.13 16.78 16.79
C VAL A 7 -13.71 18.16 16.31
N ILE A 8 -12.95 18.87 17.14
CA ILE A 8 -12.08 19.93 16.65
C ILE A 8 -11.11 19.15 15.74
N ALA A 9 -11.18 19.38 14.43
CA ALA A 9 -10.29 18.70 13.50
C ALA A 9 -8.85 19.19 13.76
N ALA A 10 -8.18 18.61 14.75
CA ALA A 10 -6.75 18.71 14.89
C ALA A 10 -6.17 17.99 13.66
N GLN A 11 -5.80 18.77 12.65
CA GLN A 11 -5.11 18.26 11.49
C GLN A 11 -3.70 17.90 11.93
N GLY A 12 -3.28 16.67 11.65
CA GLY A 12 -1.93 16.20 11.88
C GLY A 12 -1.30 15.76 10.57
N SER A 13 0.01 15.53 10.60
CA SER A 13 0.73 14.80 9.56
C SER A 13 1.51 13.65 10.18
N ARG A 14 1.46 12.47 9.56
CA ARG A 14 2.28 11.31 9.92
C ARG A 14 3.01 10.78 8.70
N GLU A 15 4.23 10.32 8.89
CA GLU A 15 4.98 9.61 7.86
C GLU A 15 4.93 8.12 8.21
N LEU A 16 4.37 7.33 7.30
CA LEU A 16 4.20 5.89 7.45
C LEU A 16 4.89 5.15 6.31
N GLU A 17 5.18 3.88 6.54
CA GLU A 17 5.72 3.00 5.50
C GLU A 17 4.60 2.40 4.66
N ALA A 18 4.70 2.54 3.34
CA ALA A 18 3.83 1.90 2.37
C ALA A 18 4.16 0.42 2.25
N VAL A 19 3.14 -0.42 2.43
CA VAL A 19 3.26 -1.87 2.31
C VAL A 19 2.42 -2.33 1.14
N ALA A 20 3.07 -2.83 0.09
CA ALA A 20 2.38 -3.43 -1.04
C ALA A 20 1.64 -4.69 -0.60
N LYS A 21 0.32 -4.71 -0.81
CA LYS A 21 -0.46 -5.95 -0.73
C LYS A 21 -0.55 -6.56 -2.13
N LEU A 22 0.04 -7.73 -2.31
CA LEU A 22 -0.16 -8.54 -3.50
C LEU A 22 -1.22 -9.61 -3.22
N THR A 23 -2.10 -9.81 -4.18
CA THR A 23 -3.13 -10.86 -4.14
C THR A 23 -3.07 -11.69 -5.41
N GLY A 24 -3.49 -12.95 -5.32
CA GLY A 24 -3.40 -13.88 -6.44
C GLY A 24 -2.02 -14.55 -6.54
N GLU A 25 -1.89 -15.46 -7.50
CA GLU A 25 -0.66 -16.21 -7.73
C GLU A 25 -0.13 -15.94 -9.15
N PRO A 26 1.18 -15.68 -9.32
CA PRO A 26 1.78 -15.52 -10.65
C PRO A 26 1.54 -16.76 -11.54
N ALA A 27 1.80 -16.61 -12.85
CA ALA A 27 1.58 -17.69 -13.80
C ALA A 27 2.31 -18.99 -13.39
N ALA A 28 1.77 -20.15 -13.79
CA ALA A 28 2.39 -21.44 -13.51
C ALA A 28 3.85 -21.48 -13.99
N GLY A 29 4.77 -21.86 -13.09
CA GLY A 29 6.21 -21.82 -13.34
C GLY A 29 6.89 -20.52 -12.91
N VAL A 30 6.16 -19.53 -12.40
CA VAL A 30 6.74 -18.25 -11.97
C VAL A 30 6.40 -18.02 -10.50
N GLN A 31 7.28 -17.32 -9.76
CA GLN A 31 7.05 -16.89 -8.39
C GLN A 31 7.51 -15.46 -8.18
N VAL A 32 6.94 -14.78 -7.18
CA VAL A 32 7.37 -13.44 -6.77
C VAL A 32 8.73 -13.56 -6.07
N ALA A 33 9.78 -13.08 -6.74
CA ALA A 33 11.14 -13.05 -6.20
C ALA A 33 11.31 -11.90 -5.21
N ALA A 34 10.83 -10.72 -5.60
CA ALA A 34 10.94 -9.50 -4.80
C ALA A 34 9.79 -8.56 -5.09
N VAL A 35 9.44 -7.76 -4.08
CA VAL A 35 8.46 -6.68 -4.20
C VAL A 35 9.12 -5.43 -3.64
N SER A 36 9.20 -4.38 -4.45
CA SER A 36 9.71 -3.08 -4.03
C SER A 36 8.65 -2.02 -4.24
N THR A 37 8.51 -1.10 -3.30
CA THR A 37 7.57 0.02 -3.37
C THR A 37 8.31 1.33 -3.29
N GLN A 38 8.10 2.18 -4.30
CA GLN A 38 8.76 3.47 -4.39
C GLN A 38 7.74 4.59 -4.63
N PRO A 39 7.68 5.61 -3.75
CA PRO A 39 8.40 5.73 -2.47
C PRO A 39 7.88 4.76 -1.39
N THR A 40 8.77 4.36 -0.47
CA THR A 40 8.41 3.50 0.68
C THR A 40 7.85 4.33 1.83
N THR A 41 8.22 5.61 1.93
CA THR A 41 7.72 6.52 2.96
C THR A 41 6.70 7.47 2.36
N ILE A 42 5.52 7.52 2.97
CA ILE A 42 4.41 8.35 2.50
C ILE A 42 3.99 9.30 3.62
N ARG A 43 3.84 10.57 3.26
CA ARG A 43 3.33 11.59 4.18
C ARG A 43 1.81 11.61 4.12
N LEU A 44 1.18 11.25 5.23
CA LEU A 44 -0.25 11.27 5.43
C LEU A 44 -0.64 12.51 6.21
N THR A 45 -1.62 13.25 5.71
CA THR A 45 -2.13 14.47 6.34
C THR A 45 -3.65 14.36 6.47
N GLY A 46 -4.18 14.62 7.65
CA GLY A 46 -5.62 14.46 7.87
C GLY A 46 -6.06 14.65 9.32
N PRO A 47 -7.32 14.30 9.64
CA PRO A 47 -7.85 14.33 11.00
C PRO A 47 -7.05 13.41 11.91
N GLN A 48 -6.63 13.92 13.08
CA GLN A 48 -5.97 13.12 14.11
C GLN A 48 -6.65 11.78 14.42
N PRO A 49 -7.99 11.67 14.58
CA PRO A 49 -8.62 10.36 14.83
C PRO A 49 -8.46 9.37 13.66
N ALA A 50 -8.43 9.85 12.41
CA ALA A 50 -8.21 9.00 11.25
C ALA A 50 -6.73 8.55 11.15
N LEU A 51 -5.80 9.46 11.46
CA LEU A 51 -4.37 9.13 11.54
C LEU A 51 -4.03 8.20 12.71
N LEU A 52 -4.76 8.30 13.83
CA LEU A 52 -4.62 7.40 14.99
C LEU A 52 -5.24 6.02 14.75
N ALA A 53 -6.20 5.93 13.83
CA ALA A 53 -6.77 4.65 13.41
C ALA A 53 -5.84 3.89 12.45
N LEU A 54 -4.90 4.58 11.82
CA LEU A 54 -3.84 3.99 11.01
C LEU A 54 -2.71 3.47 11.91
N GLU A 55 -2.23 2.25 11.63
CA GLU A 55 -1.04 1.70 12.27
C GLU A 55 0.23 2.43 11.78
N ASP A 56 1.43 1.98 12.16
CA ASP A 56 2.69 2.53 11.65
C ASP A 56 2.98 2.16 10.18
N ARG A 57 2.02 1.53 9.49
CA ARG A 57 2.13 1.06 8.12
C ARG A 57 0.84 1.39 7.37
N VAL A 58 0.97 1.82 6.12
CA VAL A 58 -0.16 2.07 5.22
C VAL A 58 -0.19 1.00 4.12
N PRO A 59 -1.20 0.11 4.09
CA PRO A 59 -1.33 -0.84 3.01
C PRO A 59 -1.73 -0.13 1.71
N THR A 60 -1.15 -0.57 0.60
CA THR A 60 -1.63 -0.18 -0.74
C THR A 60 -2.93 -0.93 -1.06
N GLU A 61 -3.60 -0.53 -2.13
CA GLU A 61 -4.63 -1.38 -2.73
C GLU A 61 -4.05 -2.78 -3.07
N PRO A 62 -4.87 -3.83 -2.93
CA PRO A 62 -4.46 -5.18 -3.28
C PRO A 62 -4.21 -5.24 -4.79
N LEU A 63 -2.96 -5.50 -5.15
CA LEU A 63 -2.55 -5.66 -6.54
C LEU A 63 -2.68 -7.13 -6.95
N ASP A 64 -3.58 -7.39 -7.90
CA ASP A 64 -3.70 -8.72 -8.50
C ASP A 64 -2.54 -9.01 -9.45
N VAL A 65 -1.73 -10.00 -9.07
CA VAL A 65 -0.60 -10.51 -9.86
C VAL A 65 -0.92 -11.81 -10.59
N THR A 66 -2.20 -12.21 -10.60
CA THR A 66 -2.64 -13.46 -11.21
C THR A 66 -2.28 -13.52 -12.69
N GLY A 67 -1.54 -14.56 -13.08
CA GLY A 67 -1.14 -14.78 -14.47
C GLY A 67 0.00 -13.90 -14.97
N TRP A 68 0.68 -13.16 -14.10
CA TRP A 68 1.88 -12.41 -14.48
C TRP A 68 3.02 -13.38 -14.80
N LYS A 69 3.71 -13.14 -15.93
CA LYS A 69 4.82 -13.95 -16.42
C LYS A 69 6.17 -13.25 -16.31
N GLU A 70 6.18 -11.93 -16.25
CA GLU A 70 7.39 -11.11 -16.27
C GLU A 70 7.33 -10.04 -15.18
N SER A 71 8.51 -9.58 -14.75
CA SER A 71 8.59 -8.49 -13.78
C SER A 71 7.95 -7.23 -14.36
N SER A 72 7.04 -6.62 -13.60
CA SER A 72 6.38 -5.40 -14.04
C SER A 72 6.24 -4.43 -12.87
N ALA A 73 6.30 -3.14 -13.19
CA ALA A 73 6.05 -2.08 -12.24
C ALA A 73 4.65 -1.53 -12.49
N LYS A 74 3.85 -1.47 -11.44
CA LYS A 74 2.48 -0.96 -11.53
C LYS A 74 2.27 0.09 -10.46
N VAL A 75 1.65 1.18 -10.87
CA VAL A 75 1.27 2.25 -9.95
C VAL A 75 -0.01 1.82 -9.24
N VAL A 76 0.04 1.79 -7.92
CA VAL A 76 -1.05 1.34 -7.06
C VAL A 76 -1.36 2.45 -6.06
N PRO A 77 -2.62 2.90 -5.97
CA PRO A 77 -3.03 3.89 -4.99
C PRO A 77 -3.02 3.30 -3.57
N LEU A 78 -2.87 4.17 -2.59
CA LEU A 78 -2.89 3.80 -1.19
C LEU A 78 -4.33 3.64 -0.68
N ALA A 79 -4.57 2.62 0.14
CA ALA A 79 -5.87 2.42 0.77
C ALA A 79 -6.01 3.35 1.99
N LEU A 80 -6.43 4.59 1.75
CA LEU A 80 -6.56 5.63 2.78
C LEU A 80 -7.98 5.74 3.33
N PRO A 81 -8.14 6.00 4.63
CA PRO A 81 -9.45 6.26 5.22
C PRO A 81 -9.97 7.65 4.84
N GLU A 82 -11.29 7.84 4.92
CA GLU A 82 -11.93 9.11 4.56
C GLU A 82 -11.34 10.31 5.33
N GLY A 83 -11.03 11.37 4.59
CA GLY A 83 -10.45 12.60 5.13
C GLY A 83 -8.94 12.59 5.30
N VAL A 84 -8.25 11.47 5.07
CA VAL A 84 -6.78 11.41 5.02
C VAL A 84 -6.29 11.55 3.59
N ARG A 85 -5.27 12.39 3.39
CA ARG A 85 -4.55 12.53 2.12
C ARG A 85 -3.14 12.01 2.29
N ALA A 86 -2.68 11.23 1.32
CA ALA A 86 -1.29 10.84 1.21
C ALA A 86 -0.61 11.70 0.15
N GLU A 87 0.67 11.96 0.34
CA GLU A 87 1.49 12.66 -0.64
C GLU A 87 2.86 11.96 -0.70
N PRO A 88 3.15 11.22 -1.80
CA PRO A 88 2.24 10.89 -2.90
C PRO A 88 1.11 9.91 -2.47
N ASP A 89 -0.04 9.99 -3.14
CA ASP A 89 -1.20 9.09 -2.94
C ASP A 89 -1.10 7.77 -3.71
N GLU A 90 -0.13 7.70 -4.61
CA GLU A 90 0.20 6.53 -5.40
C GLU A 90 1.64 6.07 -5.15
N VAL A 91 1.84 4.75 -5.15
CA VAL A 91 3.17 4.15 -5.06
C VAL A 91 3.43 3.24 -6.25
N THR A 92 4.65 3.26 -6.75
CA THR A 92 5.07 2.33 -7.79
C THR A 92 5.49 1.04 -7.13
N VAL A 93 4.69 -0.01 -7.34
CA VAL A 93 4.98 -1.37 -6.89
C VAL A 93 5.69 -2.10 -8.02
N THR A 94 6.99 -2.33 -7.85
CA THR A 94 7.80 -3.15 -8.74
C THR A 94 7.82 -4.58 -8.24
N VAL A 95 7.20 -5.47 -8.99
CA VAL A 95 7.17 -6.90 -8.69
C VAL A 95 8.20 -7.59 -9.58
N THR A 96 9.24 -8.14 -8.98
CA THR A 96 10.22 -8.98 -9.66
C THR A 96 9.74 -10.42 -9.63
N LEU A 97 9.54 -11.00 -10.81
CA LEU A 97 9.16 -12.38 -10.96
C LEU A 97 10.39 -13.21 -11.36
N THR A 98 10.51 -14.40 -10.79
CA THR A 98 11.54 -15.39 -11.16
C THR A 98 10.85 -16.70 -11.50
N ASP A 99 11.48 -17.50 -12.36
CA ASP A 99 11.05 -18.88 -12.57
C ASP A 99 11.11 -19.63 -11.24
N ARG A 100 10.04 -20.37 -10.94
CA ARG A 100 9.93 -21.21 -9.74
C ARG A 100 10.88 -22.41 -9.85
N ASP A 101 11.29 -22.79 -11.06
CA ASP A 101 12.12 -23.95 -11.33
C ASP A 101 13.44 -23.58 -12.04
N PRO A 102 14.51 -23.25 -11.30
CA PRO A 102 15.84 -23.19 -11.89
C PRO A 102 16.50 -24.58 -12.05
N ALA A 103 15.78 -25.71 -11.93
CA ALA A 103 16.41 -27.02 -11.89
C ALA A 103 15.58 -28.16 -12.49
N ARG A 104 15.59 -28.31 -13.82
CA ARG A 104 15.63 -29.64 -14.43
C ARG A 104 16.35 -29.71 -15.77
#